data_AF-A0AAU5TIW4-F1
#
_entry.id   AF-A0AAU5TIW4-F1
#
_cell.length_a   1.000
_cell.length_b   1.000
_cell.length_c   1.000
_cell.angle_alpha   90.00
_cell.angle_beta   90.00
_cell.angle_gamma   90.00
#
_symmetry.space_group_name_H-M   'P 1'
#
loop_
_entity.id
_entity.type
_entity.pdbx_description
1 polymer ?
#
loop_
_entity_poly.entity_id
_entity_poly.type
_entity_poly.pdbx_seq_one_letter_code
_entity_poly.pdbx_strand_id
1 'polypeptide(L)'
;MSYDRPSPTAATSKRRIPRSMIVFASAAIITAGVALPATAAIAPQTQTSVKSLPSDGSNPNRQPGGGAYGPDTCKPGYVWRDSFDGDTLCVTPAARQKAHNQNPHRQPGGGAYGPSTCMPGYVWREKFKGDTLCVTPAERQKAKSHGTVIDYGTHLVPVDE
;
A
#
# COMPACT_ATOMS: atom_id res chain seq x y z
N MET A 1 -7.35 50.58 22.62
CA MET A 1 -8.41 50.53 21.59
C MET A 1 -8.53 49.09 21.13
N SER A 2 -9.35 48.31 21.84
CA SER A 2 -9.63 46.90 21.56
C SER A 2 -10.82 46.81 20.62
N TYR A 3 -10.69 46.07 19.53
CA TYR A 3 -11.82 45.71 18.67
C TYR A 3 -12.21 44.26 18.97
N ASP A 4 -13.34 44.10 19.66
CA ASP A 4 -14.04 42.83 19.82
C ASP A 4 -14.62 42.37 18.48
N ARG A 5 -14.26 41.16 18.04
CA ARG A 5 -14.90 40.47 16.91
C ARG A 5 -15.96 39.50 17.44
N PRO A 6 -17.23 39.62 17.03
CA PRO A 6 -18.24 38.62 17.39
C PRO A 6 -18.10 37.33 16.56
N SER A 7 -18.26 36.19 17.24
CA SER A 7 -18.38 34.85 16.65
C SER A 7 -19.74 34.63 15.98
N PRO A 8 -19.81 33.93 14.83
CA PRO A 8 -21.08 33.52 14.25
C PRO A 8 -21.64 32.27 14.94
N THR A 9 -22.87 32.36 15.44
CA THR A 9 -23.67 31.23 15.96
C THR A 9 -24.31 30.46 14.80
N ALA A 10 -24.19 29.13 14.83
CA ALA A 10 -24.78 28.23 13.85
C ALA A 10 -26.31 28.13 14.01
N ALA A 11 -27.06 28.51 12.98
CA ALA A 11 -28.52 28.34 12.93
C ALA A 11 -28.89 26.92 12.47
N THR A 12 -29.62 26.18 13.32
CA THR A 12 -30.13 24.83 13.01
C THR A 12 -31.42 24.93 12.20
N SER A 13 -31.38 24.50 10.93
CA SER A 13 -32.54 24.48 10.02
C SER A 13 -33.39 23.21 10.24
N LYS A 14 -34.58 23.37 10.81
CA LYS A 14 -35.57 22.28 10.97
C LYS A 14 -36.40 22.14 9.68
N ARG A 15 -36.04 21.20 8.81
CA ARG A 15 -36.90 20.81 7.66
C ARG A 15 -38.05 19.93 8.14
N ARG A 16 -39.30 20.38 7.95
CA ARG A 16 -40.52 19.58 8.10
C ARG A 16 -40.74 18.77 6.82
N ILE A 17 -40.92 17.45 6.95
CA ILE A 17 -41.19 16.54 5.84
C ILE A 17 -42.71 16.33 5.73
N PRO A 18 -43.36 16.66 4.60
CA PRO A 18 -44.76 16.30 4.39
C PRO A 18 -44.88 14.83 3.98
N ARG A 19 -45.82 14.11 4.60
CA ARG A 19 -46.21 12.74 4.26
C ARG A 19 -47.06 12.75 2.98
N SER A 20 -46.45 12.51 1.83
CA SER A 20 -47.17 12.21 0.60
C SER A 20 -47.35 10.70 0.47
N MET A 21 -48.60 10.24 0.53
CA MET A 21 -48.99 8.86 0.25
C MET A 21 -48.72 8.54 -1.23
N ILE A 22 -47.89 7.54 -1.50
CA ILE A 22 -47.64 7.01 -2.85
C ILE A 22 -48.45 5.72 -2.99
N VAL A 23 -49.44 5.75 -3.88
CA VAL A 23 -50.23 4.60 -4.30
C VAL A 23 -49.37 3.74 -5.22
N PHE A 24 -49.08 2.50 -4.84
CA PHE A 24 -48.34 1.54 -5.67
C PHE A 24 -49.29 0.89 -6.68
N ALA A 25 -49.19 1.27 -7.95
CA ALA A 25 -49.75 0.52 -9.06
C ALA A 25 -48.76 -0.60 -9.45
N SER A 26 -49.21 -1.85 -9.35
CA SER A 26 -48.43 -3.05 -9.66
C SER A 26 -48.18 -3.17 -11.17
N ALA A 27 -46.92 -3.16 -11.60
CA ALA A 27 -46.52 -3.54 -12.95
C ALA A 27 -45.84 -4.91 -12.92
N ALA A 28 -46.38 -5.87 -13.67
CA ALA A 28 -45.85 -7.21 -13.83
C ALA A 28 -44.50 -7.19 -14.55
N ILE A 29 -43.49 -7.86 -13.99
CA ILE A 29 -42.16 -8.00 -14.58
C ILE A 29 -42.16 -9.25 -15.47
N ILE A 30 -42.06 -9.04 -16.79
CA ILE A 30 -41.86 -10.12 -17.77
C ILE A 30 -40.37 -10.48 -17.75
N THR A 31 -40.05 -11.69 -17.30
CA THR A 31 -38.70 -12.24 -17.36
C THR A 31 -38.38 -12.72 -18.79
N ALA A 32 -37.65 -11.93 -19.55
CA ALA A 32 -36.97 -12.39 -20.77
C ALA A 32 -35.55 -12.84 -20.39
N GLY A 33 -35.31 -14.15 -20.37
CA GLY A 33 -33.99 -14.73 -20.14
C GLY A 33 -33.06 -14.45 -21.32
N VAL A 34 -31.99 -13.70 -21.09
CA VAL A 34 -30.92 -13.51 -22.07
C VAL A 34 -29.90 -14.62 -21.85
N ALA A 35 -29.80 -15.54 -22.81
CA ALA A 35 -28.76 -16.56 -22.84
C ALA A 35 -27.42 -15.91 -23.23
N LEU A 36 -26.44 -15.96 -22.33
CA LEU A 36 -25.05 -15.54 -22.60
C LEU A 36 -24.26 -16.72 -23.19
N PRO A 37 -23.61 -16.59 -24.36
CA PRO A 37 -22.69 -17.60 -24.86
C PRO A 37 -21.25 -17.35 -24.37
N ALA A 38 -20.42 -18.36 -24.59
CA ALA A 38 -18.94 -18.37 -24.58
C ALA A 38 -18.25 -18.80 -23.28
N THR A 39 -18.14 -20.12 -23.08
CA THR A 39 -16.97 -20.73 -22.44
C THR A 39 -15.77 -20.56 -23.38
N ALA A 40 -15.04 -19.44 -23.24
CA ALA A 40 -13.69 -19.35 -23.76
C ALA A 40 -12.81 -20.32 -22.97
N ALA A 41 -12.25 -21.32 -23.65
CA ALA A 41 -11.30 -22.25 -23.06
C ALA A 41 -10.07 -21.45 -22.58
N ILE A 42 -9.92 -21.31 -21.26
CA ILE A 42 -8.73 -20.74 -20.65
C ILE A 42 -7.61 -21.78 -20.83
N ALA A 43 -6.71 -21.53 -21.76
CA ALA A 43 -5.47 -22.29 -21.85
C ALA A 43 -4.70 -22.14 -20.53
N PRO A 44 -4.18 -23.23 -19.92
CA PRO A 44 -3.36 -23.11 -18.73
C PRO A 44 -2.09 -22.33 -19.10
N GLN A 45 -1.99 -21.10 -18.58
CA GLN A 45 -0.79 -20.29 -18.70
C GLN A 45 0.33 -21.05 -17.99
N THR A 46 1.25 -21.63 -18.76
CA THR A 46 2.48 -22.22 -18.22
C THR A 46 3.26 -21.10 -17.54
N GLN A 47 3.22 -21.11 -16.20
CA GLN A 47 3.97 -20.18 -15.36
C GLN A 47 5.45 -20.39 -15.66
N THR A 48 6.03 -19.48 -16.45
CA THR A 48 7.47 -19.44 -16.63
C THR A 48 8.09 -19.20 -15.26
N SER A 49 8.83 -20.18 -14.79
CA SER A 49 9.53 -20.20 -13.50
C SER A 49 10.29 -18.90 -13.28
N VAL A 50 9.73 -18.02 -12.46
CA VAL A 50 10.42 -16.82 -12.00
C VAL A 50 11.43 -17.27 -10.97
N LYS A 51 12.71 -17.05 -11.25
CA LYS A 51 13.82 -17.45 -10.40
C LYS A 51 13.60 -16.90 -8.99
N SER A 52 13.39 -17.78 -8.02
CA SER A 52 13.18 -17.45 -6.62
C SER A 52 14.27 -16.51 -6.13
N LEU A 53 13.89 -15.49 -5.36
CA LEU A 53 14.82 -14.61 -4.67
C LEU A 53 15.80 -15.41 -3.79
N PRO A 54 17.06 -14.97 -3.67
CA PRO A 54 17.99 -15.51 -2.70
C PRO A 54 17.40 -15.45 -1.28
N SER A 55 17.42 -16.58 -0.56
CA SER A 55 16.92 -16.71 0.80
C SER A 55 17.83 -16.06 1.86
N ASP A 56 18.97 -15.51 1.46
CA ASP A 56 19.93 -14.84 2.34
C ASP A 56 19.51 -13.38 2.69
N GLY A 57 18.44 -12.87 2.09
CA GLY A 57 18.00 -11.48 2.27
C GLY A 57 18.76 -10.47 1.41
N SER A 58 19.58 -10.94 0.46
CA SER A 58 20.26 -10.10 -0.53
C SER A 58 19.24 -9.44 -1.44
N ASN A 59 19.33 -8.11 -1.55
CA ASN A 59 18.51 -7.34 -2.48
C ASN A 59 18.97 -7.61 -3.93
N PRO A 60 18.13 -8.23 -4.80
CA PRO A 60 18.51 -8.59 -6.17
C PRO A 60 18.66 -7.38 -7.10
N ASN A 61 18.24 -6.20 -6.67
CA ASN A 61 18.29 -4.94 -7.42
C ASN A 61 19.53 -4.11 -7.12
N ARG A 62 20.40 -4.59 -6.23
CA ARG A 62 21.74 -4.03 -6.05
C ARG A 62 22.63 -4.40 -7.23
N GLN A 63 23.50 -3.47 -7.61
CA GLN A 63 24.50 -3.70 -8.63
C GLN A 63 25.53 -4.73 -8.11
N PRO A 64 25.74 -5.85 -8.81
CA PRO A 64 26.78 -6.80 -8.41
C PRO A 64 28.15 -6.12 -8.38
N GLY A 65 28.89 -6.26 -7.27
CA GLY A 65 30.18 -5.60 -7.08
C GLY A 65 30.11 -4.12 -6.65
N GLY A 66 28.91 -3.57 -6.44
CA GLY A 66 28.73 -2.16 -6.08
C GLY A 66 28.84 -1.22 -7.27
N GLY A 67 28.91 0.08 -6.99
CA GLY A 67 28.98 1.13 -8.01
C GLY A 67 29.35 2.49 -7.43
N ALA A 68 28.93 3.56 -8.10
CA ALA A 68 29.32 4.94 -7.79
C ALA A 68 29.02 5.38 -6.33
N TYR A 69 28.07 4.72 -5.66
CA TYR A 69 27.65 5.01 -4.30
C TYR A 69 28.05 3.87 -3.32
N GLY A 70 29.06 3.09 -3.68
CA GLY A 70 29.58 1.99 -2.87
C GLY A 70 28.85 0.66 -3.10
N PRO A 71 28.97 -0.31 -2.16
CA PRO A 71 28.43 -1.67 -2.30
C PRO A 71 26.89 -1.71 -2.38
N ASP A 72 26.26 -0.64 -1.93
CA ASP A 72 24.81 -0.52 -1.84
C ASP A 72 24.19 0.10 -3.09
N THR A 73 24.99 0.42 -4.11
CA THR A 73 24.54 1.04 -5.35
C THR A 73 23.45 0.19 -6.02
N CYS A 74 22.35 0.84 -6.40
CA CYS A 74 21.27 0.19 -7.13
C CYS A 74 21.57 0.05 -8.62
N LYS A 75 21.04 -1.02 -9.23
CA LYS A 75 21.02 -1.18 -10.69
C LYS A 75 20.27 0.01 -11.33
N PRO A 76 20.56 0.34 -12.61
CA PRO A 76 19.79 1.33 -13.36
C PRO A 76 18.28 1.04 -13.30
N GLY A 77 17.47 2.09 -13.09
CA GLY A 77 16.02 1.96 -12.94
C GLY A 77 15.52 1.70 -11.51
N TYR A 78 16.44 1.48 -10.56
CA TYR A 78 16.12 1.33 -9.13
C TYR A 78 16.76 2.44 -8.30
N VAL A 79 16.13 2.71 -7.17
CA VAL A 79 16.54 3.75 -6.22
C VAL A 79 16.54 3.17 -4.81
N TRP A 80 17.32 3.73 -3.89
CA TRP A 80 17.19 3.40 -2.47
C TRP A 80 15.78 3.71 -1.99
N ARG A 81 15.22 2.84 -1.16
CA ARG A 81 13.88 2.99 -0.60
C ARG A 81 13.80 4.13 0.39
N ASP A 82 14.89 4.39 1.11
CA ASP A 82 15.06 5.59 1.94
C ASP A 82 13.89 5.84 2.90
N SER A 83 13.42 4.77 3.56
CA SER A 83 12.33 4.83 4.53
C SER A 83 12.78 5.15 5.96
N PHE A 84 14.08 5.21 6.17
CA PHE A 84 14.77 5.65 7.38
C PHE A 84 16.23 5.94 7.01
N ASP A 85 16.93 6.66 7.88
CA ASP A 85 18.35 6.96 7.67
C ASP A 85 19.18 5.66 7.58
N GLY A 86 19.89 5.49 6.46
CA GLY A 86 20.64 4.26 6.16
C GLY A 86 19.83 3.14 5.47
N ASP A 87 18.57 3.38 5.06
CA ASP A 87 17.79 2.42 4.27
C ASP A 87 18.21 2.38 2.80
N THR A 88 19.24 1.58 2.52
CA THR A 88 19.84 1.43 1.19
C THR A 88 19.24 0.26 0.40
N LEU A 89 17.99 -0.10 0.68
CA LEU A 89 17.30 -1.15 -0.05
C LEU A 89 16.88 -0.64 -1.43
N CYS A 90 17.43 -1.21 -2.50
CA CYS A 90 17.08 -0.93 -3.88
C CYS A 90 15.68 -1.40 -4.26
N VAL A 91 14.83 -0.44 -4.65
CA VAL A 91 13.43 -0.60 -5.03
C VAL A 91 13.10 0.23 -6.27
N THR A 92 11.92 0.04 -6.86
CA THR A 92 11.39 0.95 -7.89
C THR A 92 11.12 2.36 -7.35
N PRO A 93 11.05 3.41 -8.19
CA PRO A 93 10.68 4.75 -7.74
C PRO A 93 9.29 4.84 -7.08
N ALA A 94 8.27 4.17 -7.65
CA ALA A 94 6.91 4.16 -7.10
C ALA A 94 6.85 3.58 -5.67
N ALA A 95 7.69 2.57 -5.43
CA ALA A 95 7.83 1.97 -4.13
C ALA A 95 8.52 2.83 -3.09
N ARG A 96 9.58 3.52 -3.49
CA ARG A 96 10.23 4.54 -2.67
C ARG A 96 9.18 5.56 -2.23
N GLN A 97 8.32 6.00 -3.14
CA GLN A 97 7.23 6.92 -2.79
C GLN A 97 6.27 6.32 -1.76
N LYS A 98 5.83 5.08 -1.94
CA LYS A 98 4.96 4.40 -0.96
C LYS A 98 5.62 4.27 0.41
N ALA A 99 6.89 3.89 0.45
CA ALA A 99 7.64 3.77 1.70
C ALA A 99 7.85 5.14 2.38
N HIS A 100 8.13 6.18 1.60
CA HIS A 100 8.25 7.55 2.09
C HIS A 100 6.92 8.06 2.68
N ASN A 101 5.79 7.74 2.06
CA ASN A 101 4.46 8.07 2.60
C ASN A 101 4.17 7.38 3.94
N GLN A 102 4.88 6.30 4.26
CA GLN A 102 4.79 5.57 5.54
C GLN A 102 5.80 6.07 6.58
N ASN A 103 6.72 6.97 6.22
CA ASN A 103 7.68 7.57 7.16
C ASN A 103 7.00 8.26 8.36
N PRO A 104 5.87 8.98 8.19
CA PRO A 104 5.15 9.57 9.32
C PRO A 104 4.67 8.55 10.35
N HIS A 105 4.62 7.23 10.05
CA HIS A 105 4.23 6.19 11.00
C HIS A 105 5.34 5.83 12.02
N ARG A 106 6.54 6.40 11.87
CA ARG A 106 7.66 6.23 12.82
C ARG A 106 7.55 7.23 13.97
N GLN A 107 8.03 6.84 15.15
CA GLN A 107 8.16 7.75 16.29
C GLN A 107 9.19 8.84 15.96
N PRO A 108 8.82 10.13 16.01
CA PRO A 108 9.77 11.22 15.90
C PRO A 108 10.85 11.09 16.99
N GLY A 109 12.13 11.16 16.60
CA GLY A 109 13.26 10.97 17.53
C GLY A 109 13.55 9.51 17.91
N GLY A 110 12.80 8.54 17.37
CA GLY A 110 12.94 7.13 17.68
C GLY A 110 12.27 6.71 18.99
N GLY A 111 12.66 5.57 19.53
CA GLY A 111 12.09 5.03 20.77
C GLY A 111 12.83 3.80 21.25
N ALA A 112 12.12 2.90 21.95
CA ALA A 112 12.71 1.71 22.60
C ALA A 112 13.49 0.79 21.64
N TYR A 113 13.24 0.87 20.34
CA TYR A 113 13.92 0.08 19.30
C TYR A 113 14.73 0.96 18.33
N GLY A 114 15.20 2.12 18.80
CA GLY A 114 16.00 3.07 18.02
C GLY A 114 15.18 3.89 17.01
N PRO A 115 15.82 4.46 15.97
CA PRO A 115 15.17 5.33 14.98
C PRO A 115 14.05 4.66 14.19
N SER A 116 14.07 3.33 14.11
CA SER A 116 13.03 2.56 13.41
C SER A 116 11.76 2.30 14.25
N THR A 117 11.67 2.82 15.49
CA THR A 117 10.51 2.58 16.36
C THR A 117 9.22 3.12 15.72
N CYS A 118 8.17 2.30 15.69
CA CYS A 118 6.86 2.70 15.17
C CYS A 118 6.00 3.43 16.21
N MET A 119 5.14 4.34 15.73
CA MET A 119 4.12 4.97 16.56
C MET A 119 3.10 3.95 17.10
N PRO A 120 2.37 4.26 18.19
CA PRO A 120 1.36 3.36 18.72
C PRO A 120 0.31 3.06 17.64
N GLY A 121 -0.07 1.78 17.51
CA GLY A 121 -0.98 1.32 16.45
C GLY A 121 -0.29 0.88 15.15
N TYR A 122 1.01 1.13 15.00
CA TYR A 122 1.82 0.65 13.87
C TYR A 122 2.84 -0.39 14.32
N VAL A 123 3.21 -1.27 13.39
CA VAL A 123 4.14 -2.38 13.61
C VAL A 123 5.12 -2.47 12.44
N TRP A 124 6.32 -3.01 12.67
CA TRP A 124 7.27 -3.26 11.59
C TRP A 124 6.68 -4.21 10.55
N ARG A 125 6.82 -3.95 9.26
CA ARG A 125 6.21 -4.80 8.24
C ARG A 125 6.76 -6.22 8.23
N GLU A 126 8.04 -6.40 8.60
CA GLU A 126 8.68 -7.72 8.75
C GLU A 126 8.52 -8.64 7.54
N LYS A 127 8.54 -8.10 6.31
CA LYS A 127 8.44 -8.92 5.10
C LYS A 127 9.69 -9.77 4.87
N PHE A 128 10.85 -9.27 5.30
CA PHE A 128 12.14 -9.95 5.28
C PHE A 128 12.97 -9.52 6.50
N LYS A 129 14.10 -10.19 6.74
CA LYS A 129 15.00 -9.86 7.85
C LYS A 129 15.49 -8.41 7.73
N GLY A 130 15.18 -7.59 8.72
CA GLY A 130 15.55 -6.16 8.73
C GLY A 130 14.50 -5.23 8.11
N ASP A 131 13.34 -5.73 7.70
CA ASP A 131 12.23 -4.87 7.25
C ASP A 131 11.52 -4.17 8.42
N THR A 132 11.97 -2.96 8.73
CA THR A 132 11.45 -2.14 9.83
C THR A 132 10.43 -1.09 9.40
N LEU A 133 9.84 -1.22 8.20
CA LEU A 133 8.88 -0.23 7.71
C LEU A 133 7.61 -0.21 8.58
N CYS A 134 7.20 0.96 9.07
CA CYS A 134 6.03 1.05 9.95
C CYS A 134 4.73 1.03 9.15
N VAL A 135 3.95 -0.01 9.37
CA VAL A 135 2.68 -0.27 8.68
C VAL A 135 1.61 -0.69 9.68
N THR A 136 0.35 -0.73 9.25
CA THR A 136 -0.73 -1.25 10.08
C THR A 136 -0.57 -2.77 10.30
N PRO A 137 -1.15 -3.35 11.38
CA PRO A 137 -1.14 -4.79 11.59
C PRO A 137 -1.72 -5.60 10.41
N ALA A 138 -2.75 -5.08 9.73
CA ALA A 138 -3.34 -5.71 8.56
C ALA A 138 -2.38 -5.72 7.36
N GLU A 139 -1.65 -4.63 7.12
CA GLU A 139 -0.63 -4.58 6.07
C GLU A 139 0.55 -5.50 6.36
N ARG A 140 0.97 -5.65 7.62
CA ARG A 140 1.97 -6.67 8.02
C ARG A 140 1.49 -8.07 7.65
N GLN A 141 0.23 -8.40 7.93
CA GLN A 141 -0.33 -9.71 7.59
C GLN A 141 -0.31 -9.94 6.07
N LYS A 142 -0.75 -8.95 5.28
CA LYS A 142 -0.66 -9.01 3.81
C LYS A 142 0.79 -9.18 3.35
N ALA A 143 1.72 -8.41 3.90
CA ALA A 143 3.13 -8.50 3.52
C ALA A 143 3.71 -9.90 3.76
N LYS A 144 3.35 -10.55 4.88
CA LYS A 144 3.76 -11.92 5.21
C LYS A 144 3.12 -12.97 4.30
N SER A 145 1.89 -12.76 3.81
CA SER A 145 1.22 -13.71 2.91
C SER A 145 1.79 -13.72 1.49
N HIS A 146 2.47 -12.66 1.06
CA HIS A 146 3.12 -12.58 -0.26
C HIS A 146 4.53 -13.22 -0.31
N GLY A 147 4.93 -13.96 0.73
CA GLY A 147 6.26 -14.59 0.83
C GLY A 147 7.41 -13.58 0.94
N THR A 148 8.64 -14.05 0.74
CA THR A 148 9.88 -13.23 0.79
C THR A 148 10.10 -12.38 -0.46
N VAL A 149 9.09 -12.24 -1.32
CA VAL A 149 9.16 -11.35 -2.49
C VAL A 149 9.39 -9.94 -1.97
N ILE A 150 10.62 -9.42 -2.17
CA ILE A 150 10.96 -8.05 -1.84
C ILE A 150 10.04 -7.22 -2.71
N ASP A 151 9.00 -6.70 -2.06
CA ASP A 151 8.10 -5.75 -2.69
C ASP A 151 9.02 -4.73 -3.33
N TYR A 152 8.74 -4.40 -4.59
CA TYR A 152 9.40 -3.33 -5.34
C TYR A 152 10.66 -3.64 -6.15
N GLY A 153 10.83 -4.90 -6.59
CA GLY A 153 12.02 -5.30 -7.34
C GLY A 153 11.88 -5.74 -8.79
N THR A 154 10.72 -5.59 -9.46
CA THR A 154 10.40 -6.12 -10.82
C THR A 154 9.68 -7.47 -10.93
N HIS A 155 9.17 -8.04 -9.83
CA HIS A 155 8.07 -9.03 -9.91
C HIS A 155 6.95 -8.80 -8.87
N LEU A 156 5.77 -8.44 -9.40
CA LEU A 156 4.42 -8.94 -9.06
C LEU A 156 3.74 -8.56 -7.73
N VAL A 157 3.00 -7.44 -7.73
CA VAL A 157 1.53 -7.49 -7.66
C VAL A 157 1.01 -6.48 -8.70
N PRO A 158 0.09 -6.84 -9.61
CA PRO A 158 -0.77 -5.86 -10.23
C PRO A 158 -1.47 -5.07 -9.12
N VAL A 159 -1.34 -3.75 -9.14
CA VAL A 159 -2.48 -2.93 -8.69
C VAL A 159 -3.63 -3.26 -9.65
N ASP A 160 -4.86 -3.28 -9.12
CA ASP A 160 -6.15 -3.48 -9.82
C ASP A 160 -6.48 -4.99 -10.01
N GLU A 161 -7.50 -5.58 -9.38
CA GLU A 161 -8.89 -5.16 -9.15
C GLU A 161 -9.42 -5.53 -7.73
#